data_AF-A0A259JX97-F1
#
_entry.id   AF-A0A259JX97-F1
#
_cell.length_a   1.000
_cell.length_b   1.000
_cell.length_c   1.000
_cell.angle_alpha   90.00
_cell.angle_beta   90.00
_cell.angle_gamma   90.00
#
_symmetry.space_group_name_H-M   'P 1'
#
loop_
_entity.id
_entity.type
_entity.pdbx_description
1 polymer ?
#
loop_
_entity_poly.entity_id
_entity_poly.type
_entity_poly.pdbx_seq_one_letter_code
_entity_poly.pdbx_strand_id
1 'polypeptide(L)'
;EVAAREALLDLCMGPARFEKSSERLREGRLPAEGLSLVAHGPDGRLAATVRLWHVTAGPGKPALLLGPLAVHPWFRARGLGGDMMRAALADADARGHGAVLLVGDAPYYQRFGFSARMTGDLWMPGPYDPKRLLALELKPGALNGARGLISPTGAIEAKPSLADLIARSDAMKRSA
;
A
#
# COMPACT_ATOMS: atom_id res chain seq x y z
N GLU A 1 2.54 -10.24 -14.09
CA GLU A 1 1.98 -9.47 -12.96
C GLU A 1 3.00 -8.59 -12.24
N VAL A 2 3.94 -9.13 -11.43
CA VAL A 2 4.86 -8.31 -10.61
C VAL A 2 5.64 -7.27 -11.43
N ALA A 3 6.32 -7.69 -12.51
CA ALA A 3 7.09 -6.77 -13.36
C ALA A 3 6.22 -5.69 -14.03
N ALA A 4 5.02 -6.05 -14.52
CA ALA A 4 4.09 -5.10 -15.13
C ALA A 4 3.58 -4.06 -14.13
N ARG A 5 3.37 -4.48 -12.88
CA ARG A 5 2.99 -3.59 -11.78
C ARG A 5 4.09 -2.59 -11.45
N GLU A 6 5.33 -3.06 -11.32
CA GLU A 6 6.45 -2.15 -11.03
C GLU A 6 6.68 -1.16 -12.18
N ALA A 7 6.57 -1.59 -13.44
CA ALA A 7 6.62 -0.70 -14.59
C ALA A 7 5.50 0.37 -14.58
N LEU A 8 4.28 0.00 -14.19
CA LEU A 8 3.18 0.95 -14.03
C LEU A 8 3.45 1.96 -12.90
N LEU A 9 4.04 1.50 -11.79
CA LEU A 9 4.40 2.36 -10.67
C LEU A 9 5.53 3.33 -11.03
N ASP A 10 6.54 2.87 -11.76
CA ASP A 10 7.59 3.72 -12.34
C ASP A 10 6.98 4.81 -13.22
N LEU A 11 6.09 4.43 -14.15
CA LEU A 11 5.40 5.37 -15.04
C LEU A 11 4.57 6.42 -14.28
N CYS A 12 3.89 6.03 -13.20
CA CYS A 12 2.97 6.92 -12.50
C CYS A 12 3.62 7.79 -11.43
N MET A 13 4.67 7.30 -10.77
CA MET A 13 5.22 7.90 -9.56
C MET A 13 6.71 8.23 -9.66
N GLY A 14 7.42 7.69 -10.65
CA GLY A 14 8.85 7.85 -10.80
C GLY A 14 9.68 7.17 -9.70
N PRO A 15 11.01 7.33 -9.75
CA PRO A 15 11.94 6.69 -8.81
C PRO A 15 11.84 7.25 -7.39
N ALA A 16 11.50 8.53 -7.22
CA ALA A 16 11.35 9.18 -5.90
C ALA A 16 10.24 8.56 -5.02
N ARG A 17 9.43 7.63 -5.56
CA ARG A 17 8.45 6.89 -4.75
C ARG A 17 9.09 6.09 -3.62
N PHE A 18 10.33 5.64 -3.81
CA PHE A 18 11.07 4.84 -2.82
C PHE A 18 11.55 5.68 -1.63
N GLU A 19 11.59 7.00 -1.76
CA GLU A 19 11.99 7.92 -0.68
C GLU A 19 10.84 8.24 0.27
N LYS A 20 9.60 7.88 -0.09
CA LYS A 20 8.42 8.19 0.71
C LYS A 20 8.43 7.41 2.01
N SER A 21 8.05 8.05 3.12
CA SER A 21 7.84 7.37 4.41
C SER A 21 6.88 6.17 4.35
N SER A 22 5.91 6.19 3.42
CA SER A 22 5.03 5.04 3.21
C SER A 22 5.77 3.80 2.70
N GLU A 23 6.90 3.98 2.01
CA GLU A 23 7.69 2.87 1.46
C GLU A 23 8.52 2.18 2.52
N ARG A 24 8.99 2.94 3.51
CA ARG A 24 9.65 2.39 4.70
C ARG A 24 8.78 1.41 5.48
N LEU A 25 7.45 1.59 5.43
CA LEU A 25 6.49 0.66 6.05
C LEU A 25 6.26 -0.62 5.22
N ARG A 26 6.79 -0.69 4.01
CA ARG A 26 6.61 -1.79 3.06
C ARG A 26 7.89 -2.63 2.89
N GLU A 27 9.05 -2.05 3.20
CA GLU A 27 10.35 -2.69 3.08
C GLU A 27 10.40 -4.07 3.76
N GLY A 28 10.72 -5.10 2.97
CA GLY A 28 10.85 -6.48 3.44
C GLY A 28 9.52 -7.12 3.90
N ARG A 29 8.38 -6.52 3.56
CA ARG A 29 7.05 -7.05 3.89
C ARG A 29 6.34 -7.56 2.64
N LEU A 30 5.37 -8.44 2.85
CA LEU A 30 4.39 -8.80 1.85
C LEU A 30 3.17 -7.88 1.96
N PRO A 31 2.50 -7.55 0.84
CA PRO A 31 1.17 -6.96 0.87
C PRO A 31 0.21 -7.82 1.69
N ALA A 32 -0.81 -7.19 2.28
CA ALA A 32 -1.86 -7.90 2.99
C ALA A 32 -2.55 -8.90 2.05
N GLU A 33 -2.75 -10.12 2.55
CA GLU A 33 -3.20 -11.25 1.73
C GLU A 33 -4.57 -10.97 1.12
N GLY A 34 -4.67 -11.19 -0.20
CA GLY A 34 -5.90 -10.93 -0.96
C GLY A 34 -6.29 -9.45 -1.05
N LEU A 35 -5.40 -8.52 -0.68
CA LEU A 35 -5.59 -7.07 -0.77
C LEU A 35 -4.55 -6.42 -1.68
N SER A 36 -4.27 -7.08 -2.80
CA SER A 36 -3.38 -6.61 -3.86
C SER A 36 -4.11 -6.69 -5.20
N LEU A 37 -4.80 -5.61 -5.55
CA LEU A 37 -5.73 -5.57 -6.68
C LEU A 37 -5.04 -5.06 -7.95
N VAL A 38 -5.54 -5.53 -9.08
CA VAL A 38 -5.18 -5.08 -10.43
C VAL A 38 -6.44 -4.90 -11.27
N ALA A 39 -6.37 -4.00 -12.23
CA ALA A 39 -7.33 -3.92 -13.32
C ALA A 39 -6.60 -3.95 -14.65
N HIS A 40 -7.19 -4.65 -15.62
CA HIS A 40 -6.67 -4.77 -16.97
C HIS A 40 -7.50 -3.92 -17.95
N GLY A 41 -6.84 -3.35 -18.94
CA GLY A 41 -7.49 -2.68 -20.06
C GLY A 41 -8.07 -3.69 -21.07
N PRO A 42 -8.79 -3.20 -22.10
CA PRO A 42 -9.37 -4.06 -23.14
C PRO A 42 -8.34 -4.88 -23.93
N ASP A 43 -7.08 -4.43 -23.96
CA ASP A 43 -5.94 -5.09 -24.59
C ASP A 43 -5.24 -6.12 -23.67
N GLY A 44 -5.81 -6.37 -22.48
CA GLY A 44 -5.24 -7.26 -21.48
C GLY A 44 -4.03 -6.69 -20.72
N ARG A 45 -3.63 -5.44 -20.97
CA ARG A 45 -2.51 -4.81 -20.25
C ARG A 45 -2.95 -4.25 -18.91
N LEU A 46 -2.02 -4.21 -17.95
CA LEU A 46 -2.27 -3.65 -16.63
C LEU A 46 -2.60 -2.14 -16.73
N ALA A 47 -3.83 -1.77 -16.36
CA ALA A 47 -4.33 -0.40 -16.42
C ALA A 47 -4.30 0.29 -15.05
N ALA A 48 -4.48 -0.46 -13.96
CA ALA A 48 -4.40 0.07 -12.60
C ALA A 48 -3.98 -0.97 -11.57
N THR A 49 -3.50 -0.50 -10.42
CA THR A 49 -3.17 -1.33 -9.28
C THR A 49 -3.37 -0.58 -7.97
N VAL A 50 -3.77 -1.30 -6.91
CA VAL A 50 -3.74 -0.82 -5.53
C VAL A 50 -3.32 -1.96 -4.61
N ARG A 51 -2.49 -1.66 -3.60
CA ARG A 51 -2.05 -2.62 -2.58
C ARG A 51 -2.40 -2.09 -1.19
N LEU A 52 -2.69 -2.98 -0.25
CA LEU A 52 -2.82 -2.66 1.17
C LEU A 52 -1.78 -3.46 1.96
N TRP A 53 -1.33 -2.90 3.08
CA TRP A 53 -0.25 -3.45 3.89
C TRP A 53 -0.64 -3.43 5.35
N HIS A 54 -0.39 -4.50 6.10
CA HIS A 54 -0.67 -4.49 7.54
C HIS A 54 0.29 -3.55 8.27
N VAL A 55 -0.31 -2.66 9.07
CA VAL A 55 0.39 -1.75 9.98
C VAL A 55 -0.32 -1.73 11.32
N THR A 56 0.29 -1.05 12.29
CA THR A 56 -0.38 -0.63 13.52
C THR A 56 -0.39 0.90 13.59
N ALA A 57 -1.54 1.50 13.89
CA ALA A 57 -1.72 2.95 14.05
C ALA A 57 -1.33 3.37 15.47
N GLY A 58 -0.03 3.43 15.74
CA GLY A 58 0.49 3.40 17.10
C GLY A 58 0.43 1.99 17.70
N PRO A 59 0.92 1.77 18.94
CA PRO A 59 0.94 0.44 19.55
C PRO A 59 -0.47 -0.14 19.75
N GLY A 60 -0.69 -1.39 19.31
CA GLY A 60 -1.90 -2.16 19.63
C GLY A 60 -3.17 -1.74 18.86
N LYS A 61 -3.03 -1.03 17.73
CA LYS A 61 -4.16 -0.58 16.89
C LYS A 61 -4.01 -1.11 15.46
N PRO A 62 -4.46 -2.34 15.19
CA PRO A 62 -4.33 -2.95 13.86
C PRO A 62 -5.04 -2.11 12.79
N ALA A 63 -4.34 -1.85 11.69
CA ALA A 63 -4.88 -1.12 10.55
C ALA A 63 -4.20 -1.57 9.25
N LEU A 64 -4.68 -1.04 8.13
CA LEU A 64 -4.03 -1.18 6.83
C LEU A 64 -3.44 0.14 6.38
N LEU A 65 -2.30 0.10 5.69
CA LEU A 65 -1.78 1.21 4.91
C LEU A 65 -2.13 0.99 3.44
N LEU A 66 -2.95 1.87 2.87
CA LEU A 66 -3.30 1.83 1.45
C LEU A 66 -2.20 2.49 0.62
N GLY A 67 -1.79 1.77 -0.42
CA GLY A 67 -0.90 2.24 -1.46
C GLY A 67 0.22 1.24 -1.79
N PRO A 68 0.90 1.43 -2.92
CA PRO A 68 0.64 2.48 -3.89
C PRO A 68 -0.66 2.23 -4.67
N LEU A 69 -1.39 3.30 -4.99
CA LEU A 69 -2.49 3.30 -5.97
C LEU A 69 -1.96 3.97 -7.24
N ALA A 70 -1.96 3.25 -8.37
CA ALA A 70 -1.55 3.78 -9.65
C ALA A 70 -2.59 3.45 -10.73
N VAL A 71 -2.83 4.43 -11.60
CA VAL A 71 -3.67 4.30 -12.78
C VAL A 71 -2.88 4.82 -13.96
N HIS A 72 -2.78 3.99 -15.00
CA HIS A 72 -2.06 4.31 -16.21
C HIS A 72 -2.62 5.62 -16.81
N PRO A 73 -1.76 6.55 -17.30
CA PRO A 73 -2.16 7.89 -17.72
C PRO A 73 -3.34 7.93 -18.69
N TRP A 74 -3.41 7.02 -19.66
CA TRP A 74 -4.52 6.92 -20.60
C TRP A 74 -5.89 6.61 -19.96
N PHE A 75 -5.90 6.01 -18.77
CA PHE A 75 -7.12 5.66 -18.03
C PHE A 75 -7.41 6.61 -16.86
N ARG A 76 -6.64 7.68 -16.68
CA ARG A 76 -6.90 8.71 -15.67
C ARG A 76 -8.18 9.48 -15.98
N ALA A 77 -8.78 10.06 -14.93
CA ALA A 77 -10.04 10.83 -14.99
C ALA A 77 -11.26 10.07 -15.55
N ARG A 78 -11.17 8.75 -15.71
CA ARG A 78 -12.26 7.87 -16.20
C ARG A 78 -12.92 7.04 -15.09
N GLY A 79 -12.80 7.45 -13.83
CA GLY A 79 -13.39 6.74 -12.68
C GLY A 79 -12.56 5.57 -12.13
N LEU A 80 -11.69 4.94 -12.94
CA LEU A 80 -10.95 3.72 -12.57
C LEU A 80 -10.22 3.81 -11.22
N GLY A 81 -9.54 4.92 -10.93
CA GLY A 81 -8.86 5.09 -9.63
C GLY A 81 -9.83 5.10 -8.43
N GLY A 82 -11.06 5.59 -8.63
CA GLY A 82 -12.10 5.51 -7.61
C GLY A 82 -12.72 4.13 -7.48
N ASP A 83 -12.83 3.38 -8.57
CA ASP A 83 -13.29 1.99 -8.54
C ASP A 83 -12.29 1.10 -7.82
N MET A 84 -10.98 1.27 -8.10
CA MET A 84 -9.92 0.58 -7.36
C MET A 84 -9.96 0.87 -5.86
N MET A 85 -10.21 2.13 -5.47
CA MET A 85 -10.36 2.51 -4.05
C MET A 85 -11.56 1.82 -3.41
N ARG A 86 -12.73 1.88 -4.04
CA ARG A 86 -13.96 1.24 -3.51
C ARG A 86 -13.80 -0.26 -3.37
N ALA A 87 -13.24 -0.93 -4.38
CA ALA A 87 -12.99 -2.37 -4.33
C ALA A 87 -12.03 -2.73 -3.19
N ALA A 88 -10.92 -1.99 -3.06
CA ALA A 88 -9.94 -2.23 -2.00
C ALA A 88 -10.52 -2.05 -0.58
N LEU A 89 -11.35 -1.02 -0.38
CA LEU A 89 -12.00 -0.77 0.91
C LEU A 89 -13.07 -1.82 1.22
N ALA A 90 -13.86 -2.21 0.23
CA ALA A 90 -14.87 -3.26 0.39
C ALA A 90 -14.23 -4.60 0.73
N ASP A 91 -13.15 -4.99 0.04
CA ASP A 91 -12.41 -6.22 0.35
C ASP A 91 -11.78 -6.16 1.75
N ALA A 92 -11.28 -5.00 2.16
CA ALA A 92 -10.71 -4.82 3.50
C ALA A 92 -11.76 -4.97 4.59
N ASP A 93 -12.95 -4.38 4.40
CA ASP A 93 -14.06 -4.47 5.34
C ASP A 93 -14.61 -5.91 5.42
N ALA A 94 -14.82 -6.57 4.27
CA ALA A 94 -15.28 -7.95 4.21
C ALA A 94 -14.32 -8.94 4.90
N ARG A 95 -13.01 -8.63 4.92
CA ARG A 95 -11.98 -9.39 5.64
C ARG A 95 -11.88 -9.01 7.13
N GLY A 96 -12.71 -8.08 7.60
CA GLY A 96 -12.83 -7.71 9.00
C GLY A 96 -11.79 -6.70 9.49
N HIS A 97 -11.10 -5.98 8.60
CA HIS A 97 -10.16 -4.93 9.01
C HIS A 97 -10.91 -3.74 9.65
N GLY A 98 -10.28 -3.10 10.64
CA GLY A 98 -10.92 -2.01 11.40
C GLY A 98 -10.71 -0.63 10.80
N ALA A 99 -9.55 -0.37 10.19
CA ALA A 99 -9.19 0.95 9.69
C ALA A 99 -8.18 0.89 8.55
N VAL A 100 -8.16 1.94 7.73
CA VAL A 100 -7.22 2.14 6.64
C VAL A 100 -6.60 3.54 6.76
N LEU A 101 -5.28 3.64 6.63
CA LEU A 101 -4.52 4.88 6.57
C LEU A 101 -3.89 5.04 5.18
N LEU A 102 -3.62 6.27 4.79
CA LEU A 102 -2.84 6.58 3.60
C LEU A 102 -2.12 7.93 3.72
N VAL A 103 -1.14 8.16 2.86
CA VAL A 103 -0.51 9.47 2.65
C VAL A 103 -0.93 9.98 1.26
N GLY A 104 -1.72 11.05 1.22
CA GLY A 104 -2.44 11.44 0.00
C GLY A 104 -2.93 12.88 -0.04
N ASP A 105 -3.62 13.25 -1.12
CA ASP A 105 -4.26 14.56 -1.27
C ASP A 105 -5.67 14.54 -0.63
N ALA A 106 -5.89 15.32 0.43
CA ALA A 106 -7.14 15.29 1.19
C ALA A 106 -8.40 15.60 0.34
N PRO A 107 -8.39 16.63 -0.54
CA PRO A 107 -9.51 16.89 -1.45
C PRO A 107 -9.91 15.70 -2.32
N TYR A 108 -8.95 14.89 -2.78
CA TYR A 108 -9.24 13.68 -3.54
C TYR A 108 -9.79 12.54 -2.67
N TYR A 109 -9.22 12.30 -1.49
CA TYR A 109 -9.55 11.12 -0.69
C TYR A 109 -10.79 11.28 0.21
N GLN A 110 -11.20 12.51 0.54
CA GLN A 110 -12.40 12.77 1.36
C GLN A 110 -13.67 12.16 0.77
N ARG A 111 -13.77 12.00 -0.56
CA ARG A 111 -14.91 11.38 -1.24
C ARG A 111 -15.09 9.88 -0.91
N PHE A 112 -14.09 9.26 -0.30
CA PHE A 112 -14.15 7.89 0.21
C PHE A 112 -14.23 7.84 1.74
N GLY A 113 -14.41 8.99 2.41
CA GLY A 113 -14.51 9.09 3.87
C GLY A 113 -13.17 9.28 4.62
N PHE A 114 -12.04 9.37 3.90
CA PHE A 114 -10.75 9.63 4.56
C PHE A 114 -10.65 11.05 5.08
N SER A 115 -10.05 11.22 6.26
CA SER A 115 -9.75 12.54 6.83
C SER A 115 -8.52 12.51 7.74
N ALA A 116 -7.96 13.68 8.05
CA ALA A 116 -6.88 13.82 9.03
C ALA A 116 -7.37 13.88 10.50
N ARG A 117 -8.69 13.77 10.74
CA ARG A 117 -9.27 13.99 12.08
C ARG A 117 -8.75 13.00 13.12
N MET A 118 -8.36 11.80 12.70
CA MET A 118 -7.94 10.71 13.59
C MET A 118 -6.42 10.45 13.55
N THR A 119 -5.65 11.33 12.91
CA THR A 119 -4.22 11.10 12.65
C THR A 119 -3.30 12.08 13.38
N GLY A 120 -3.87 13.03 14.14
CA GLY A 120 -3.09 14.09 14.82
C GLY A 120 -2.05 13.58 15.83
N ASP A 121 -2.32 12.46 16.49
CA ASP A 121 -1.43 11.83 17.46
C ASP A 121 -0.59 10.68 16.86
N LEU A 122 -0.66 10.49 15.54
CA LEU A 122 0.08 9.47 14.81
C LEU A 122 1.28 10.05 14.09
N TRP A 123 2.35 9.26 13.97
CA TRP A 123 3.56 9.65 13.28
C TRP A 123 3.99 8.61 12.23
N MET A 124 4.46 9.06 11.08
CA MET A 124 5.08 8.20 10.06
C MET A 124 6.58 8.05 10.32
N PRO A 125 7.21 6.94 9.87
CA PRO A 125 8.67 6.83 9.90
C PRO A 125 9.30 7.78 8.87
N GLY A 126 9.96 8.84 9.33
CA GLY A 126 10.66 9.81 8.47
C GLY A 126 9.79 11.01 8.04
N PRO A 127 10.25 11.83 7.07
CA PRO A 127 9.57 13.06 6.68
C PRO A 127 8.23 12.81 5.99
N TYR A 128 7.19 13.49 6.46
CA TYR A 128 5.86 13.47 5.84
C TYR A 128 5.12 14.79 6.11
N ASP A 129 4.10 15.08 5.31
CA ASP A 129 3.17 16.17 5.57
C ASP A 129 2.01 15.64 6.44
N PRO A 130 1.84 16.13 7.69
CA PRO A 130 0.75 15.69 8.56
C PRO A 130 -0.64 15.90 7.96
N LYS A 131 -0.84 16.94 7.14
CA LYS A 131 -2.14 17.21 6.48
C LYS A 131 -2.50 16.14 5.46
N ARG A 132 -1.52 15.37 5.01
CA ARG A 132 -1.66 14.31 4.02
C ARG A 132 -1.77 12.93 4.63
N LEU A 133 -1.53 12.78 5.94
CA LEU A 133 -1.80 11.54 6.65
C LEU A 133 -3.28 11.46 6.98
N LEU A 134 -3.99 10.60 6.24
CA LEU A 134 -5.44 10.46 6.33
C LEU A 134 -5.80 9.06 6.81
N ALA A 135 -6.92 8.96 7.50
CA ALA A 135 -7.48 7.70 7.97
C ALA A 135 -8.98 7.60 7.68
N LEU A 136 -9.43 6.36 7.53
CA LEU A 136 -10.82 5.94 7.44
C LEU A 136 -11.00 4.76 8.41
N GLU A 137 -12.00 4.86 9.28
CA GLU A 137 -12.49 3.70 10.03
C GLU A 137 -13.46 2.91 9.16
N LEU A 138 -13.22 1.61 9.04
CA LEU A 138 -14.18 0.65 8.48
C LEU A 138 -15.12 0.14 9.57
N LYS A 139 -14.59 0.03 10.80
CA LYS A 139 -15.35 -0.29 12.01
C LYS A 139 -15.31 0.91 12.97
N PRO A 140 -16.46 1.44 13.42
CA PRO A 140 -16.49 2.57 14.34
C PRO A 140 -15.61 2.36 15.57
N GLY A 141 -14.76 3.34 15.87
CA GLY A 141 -13.88 3.32 17.04
C GLY A 141 -12.62 2.45 16.92
N ALA A 142 -12.33 1.87 15.75
CA ALA A 142 -11.10 1.12 15.50
C ALA A 142 -9.81 1.93 15.81
N LEU A 143 -9.86 3.24 15.64
CA LEU A 143 -8.77 4.19 15.89
C LEU A 143 -8.94 4.99 17.18
N ASN A 144 -9.92 4.67 18.03
CA ASN A 144 -10.07 5.34 19.34
C ASN A 144 -8.80 5.20 20.17
N GLY A 145 -8.22 6.33 20.57
CA GLY A 145 -6.98 6.39 21.33
C GLY A 145 -5.73 5.95 20.55
N ALA A 146 -5.79 5.89 19.22
CA ALA A 146 -4.62 5.64 18.39
C ALA A 146 -3.63 6.82 18.53
N ARG A 147 -2.41 6.50 18.97
CA ARG A 147 -1.33 7.45 19.20
C ARG A 147 0.01 6.76 19.05
N GLY A 148 1.01 7.44 18.54
CA GLY A 148 2.34 6.87 18.37
C GLY A 148 2.77 6.64 16.94
N LEU A 149 3.91 5.95 16.82
CA LEU A 149 4.51 5.63 15.53
C LEU A 149 3.69 4.57 14.78
N ILE A 150 3.35 4.85 13.53
CA ILE A 150 2.83 3.85 12.60
C ILE A 150 3.95 2.87 12.29
N SER A 151 3.73 1.59 12.53
CA SER A 151 4.76 0.55 12.38
C SER A 151 4.25 -0.61 11.52
N PRO A 152 5.14 -1.26 10.73
CA PRO A 152 4.74 -2.37 9.88
C PRO A 152 4.47 -3.64 10.69
N THR A 153 3.36 -4.32 10.39
CA THR A 153 2.95 -5.57 11.06
C THR A 153 2.71 -6.73 10.08
N GLY A 154 2.86 -6.49 8.77
CA GLY A 154 2.64 -7.51 7.74
C GLY A 154 3.64 -8.67 7.77
N ALA A 155 3.30 -9.75 7.08
CA ALA A 155 4.20 -10.87 6.89
C ALA A 155 5.54 -10.41 6.29
N ILE A 156 6.63 -11.02 6.74
CA ILE A 156 7.98 -10.72 6.22
C ILE A 156 8.17 -11.50 4.93
N GLU A 157 8.72 -10.85 3.91
CA GLU A 157 9.13 -11.52 2.68
C GLU A 157 10.30 -12.47 2.97
N ALA A 158 10.12 -13.76 2.67
CA ALA A 158 11.18 -14.74 2.83
C ALA A 158 12.34 -14.44 1.88
N LYS A 159 13.50 -14.11 2.44
CA LYS A 159 14.73 -13.97 1.65
C LYS A 159 15.36 -15.36 1.45
N PRO A 160 15.91 -15.66 0.26
CA PRO A 160 16.62 -16.92 0.04
C PRO A 160 17.77 -17.03 1.03
N SER A 161 18.02 -18.24 1.53
CA SER A 161 19.16 -18.48 2.41
C SER A 161 20.47 -18.28 1.66
N LEU A 162 21.56 -18.04 2.39
CA LEU A 162 22.90 -17.98 1.80
C LEU A 162 23.21 -19.28 1.01
N ALA A 163 22.78 -20.43 1.52
CA ALA A 163 22.94 -21.71 0.85
C ALA A 163 22.18 -21.75 -0.50
N ASP A 164 20.94 -21.23 -0.54
CA ASP A 164 20.16 -21.15 -1.78
C ASP A 164 20.83 -20.24 -2.82
N LEU A 165 21.42 -19.13 -2.37
CA LEU A 165 22.13 -18.19 -3.23
C LEU A 165 23.42 -18.81 -3.80
N ILE A 166 24.18 -19.54 -2.98
CA ILE A 166 25.40 -20.25 -3.41
C ILE A 166 25.03 -21.32 -4.46
N ALA A 167 24.01 -22.14 -4.19
CA ALA A 167 23.58 -23.19 -5.11
C ALA A 167 23.16 -22.63 -6.49
N ARG A 168 22.48 -21.48 -6.52
CA ARG A 168 22.10 -20.79 -7.77
C ARG A 168 23.31 -20.25 -8.54
N SER A 169 24.29 -19.68 -7.84
CA SER A 169 25.55 -19.20 -8.44
C SER A 169 26.32 -20.33 -9.12
N ASP A 170 26.43 -21.47 -8.44
CA ASP A 170 27.14 -22.65 -8.97
C ASP A 170 26.39 -23.31 -10.13
N ALA A 171 25.05 -23.27 -10.15
CA ALA A 171 24.26 -23.72 -11.29
C ALA A 171 24.45 -22.82 -12.52
N MET A 172 24.53 -21.50 -12.33
CA MET A 172 24.71 -20.53 -13.42
C MET A 172 26.11 -20.60 -14.03
N LYS A 173 27.16 -20.82 -13.21
CA LYS A 173 28.54 -21.05 -13.69
C LYS A 173 28.71 -22.35 -14.48
N ARG A 174 27.91 -23.39 -14.19
CA ARG A 174 27.95 -24.68 -14.91
C ARG A 174 27.20 -24.68 -16.23
N SER A 175 26.35 -23.67 -16.45
CA SER A 175 25.52 -23.53 -17.65
C SER A 175 26.08 -22.50 -18.64
N ALA A 176 27.26 -21.95 -18.37
CA ALA A 176 27.99 -20.96 -19.17
C ALA A 176 29.31 -21.57 -19.65
#